data_AF-A0A7J9GH52-F1
#
_entry.id   AF-A0A7J9GH52-F1
#
_cell.length_a   1.000
_cell.length_b   1.000
_cell.length_c   1.000
_cell.angle_alpha   90.00
_cell.angle_beta   90.00
_cell.angle_gamma   90.00
#
_symmetry.space_group_name_H-M   'P 1'
#
loop_
_entity.id
_entity.type
_entity.pdbx_description
1 polymer ?
#
loop_
_entity_poly.entity_id
_entity_poly.type
_entity_poly.pdbx_seq_one_letter_code
_entity_poly.pdbx_strand_id
1 'polypeptide(L)'
;MYILPPKGIREVESAAQVANWLQLGLQSVLPENIEPNLKTVVLSGHSRGGKTAFALALGYGSESKGLISCPCAPKKYNHEEFFNESKPPRAHFTAKNYGHMDMLNDDLSGVIGKLADSMCVNGKGPRDPFRRCIGGIVIAFLNYYFQDNEVDFNTIVNEPDVAPVVLDQVQFDAS
;
A
#
# COMPACT_ATOMS: atom_id res chain seq x y z
N MET A 1 -24.76 -11.13 22.41
CA MET A 1 -24.29 -9.76 22.10
C MET A 1 -22.76 -9.80 22.11
N TYR A 2 -22.12 -9.92 20.95
CA TYR A 2 -20.65 -9.91 20.86
C TYR A 2 -20.19 -8.52 20.44
N ILE A 3 -19.57 -7.79 21.37
CA ILE A 3 -18.87 -6.53 21.08
C ILE A 3 -17.46 -6.92 20.63
N LEU A 4 -17.19 -6.77 19.33
CA LEU A 4 -15.84 -6.91 18.77
C LEU A 4 -14.97 -5.73 19.26
N PRO A 5 -13.75 -5.97 19.77
CA PRO A 5 -12.87 -4.89 20.22
C PRO A 5 -12.38 -4.04 19.03
N PRO A 6 -11.95 -2.78 19.26
CA PRO A 6 -11.41 -1.90 18.21
C PRO A 6 -10.16 -2.51 17.55
N LYS A 7 -10.22 -2.82 16.24
CA LYS A 7 -9.18 -3.62 15.56
C LYS A 7 -8.00 -2.83 14.96
N GLY A 8 -8.05 -1.50 14.90
CA GLY A 8 -7.07 -0.69 14.14
C GLY A 8 -5.74 -0.38 14.86
N ILE A 9 -5.76 -0.07 16.16
CA ILE A 9 -4.56 0.28 16.95
C ILE A 9 -3.55 -0.87 16.97
N ARG A 10 -4.05 -2.10 17.15
CA ARG A 10 -3.20 -3.30 17.27
C ARG A 10 -2.38 -3.58 16.01
N GLU A 11 -2.90 -3.28 14.82
CA GLU A 11 -2.17 -3.52 13.57
C GLU A 11 -1.00 -2.54 13.40
N VAL A 12 -1.19 -1.28 13.80
CA VAL A 12 -0.13 -0.26 13.79
C VAL A 12 0.94 -0.60 14.82
N GLU A 13 0.54 -1.01 16.03
CA GLU A 13 1.47 -1.47 17.07
C GLU A 13 2.27 -2.69 16.62
N SER A 14 1.63 -3.69 16.01
CA SER A 14 2.32 -4.86 15.46
C SER A 14 3.29 -4.48 14.33
N ALA A 15 2.88 -3.61 13.41
CA ALA A 15 3.77 -3.13 12.35
C ALA A 15 4.97 -2.36 12.92
N ALA A 16 4.76 -1.54 13.95
CA ALA A 16 5.83 -0.82 14.66
C ALA A 16 6.80 -1.77 15.37
N GLN A 17 6.28 -2.82 16.03
CA GLN A 17 7.12 -3.84 16.66
C GLN A 17 8.00 -4.56 15.64
N VAL A 18 7.45 -4.91 14.47
CA VAL A 18 8.23 -5.51 13.39
C VAL A 18 9.28 -4.54 12.87
N ALA A 19 8.92 -3.28 12.61
CA ALA A 19 9.87 -2.27 12.12
C ALA A 19 11.04 -2.05 13.09
N ASN A 20 10.78 -1.98 14.40
CA ASN A 20 11.82 -1.89 15.43
C ASN A 20 12.67 -3.15 15.51
N TRP A 21 12.06 -4.32 15.33
CA TRP A 21 12.76 -5.61 15.34
C TRP A 21 13.76 -5.75 14.18
N LEU A 22 13.52 -5.12 13.01
CA LEU A 22 14.41 -5.23 11.85
C LEU A 22 15.88 -4.88 12.17
N GLN A 23 16.12 -3.91 13.05
CA GLN A 23 17.48 -3.43 13.35
C GLN A 23 18.35 -4.46 14.08
N LEU A 24 17.76 -5.26 14.98
CA LEU A 24 18.49 -6.18 15.86
C LEU A 24 18.17 -7.64 15.60
N GLY A 25 16.99 -7.92 15.04
CA GLY A 25 16.45 -9.25 14.87
C GLY A 25 16.55 -9.81 13.47
N LEU A 26 16.58 -8.97 12.43
CA LEU A 26 16.57 -9.48 11.05
C LEU A 26 17.79 -10.35 10.73
N GLN A 27 18.98 -9.96 11.19
CA GLN A 27 20.21 -10.73 10.93
C GLN A 27 20.15 -12.16 11.49
N SER A 28 19.45 -12.38 12.61
CA SER A 28 19.42 -13.70 13.25
C SER A 28 18.55 -14.73 12.51
N VAL A 29 17.72 -14.28 11.56
CA VAL A 29 16.90 -15.15 10.71
C VAL A 29 17.43 -15.26 9.28
N LEU A 30 18.50 -14.53 8.96
CA LEU A 30 19.18 -14.60 7.67
C LEU A 30 20.33 -15.61 7.70
N PRO A 31 20.69 -16.21 6.55
CA PRO A 31 21.92 -16.99 6.43
C PRO A 31 23.15 -16.15 6.83
N GLU A 32 24.19 -16.78 7.37
CA GLU A 32 25.41 -16.11 7.88
C GLU A 32 26.10 -15.22 6.83
N ASN A 33 25.96 -15.54 5.55
CA ASN A 33 26.58 -14.82 4.44
C ASN A 33 25.69 -13.73 3.82
N ILE A 34 24.56 -13.39 4.46
CA ILE A 34 23.61 -12.39 3.99
C ILE A 34 23.45 -11.30 5.04
N GLU A 35 23.79 -10.07 4.66
CA GLU A 35 23.60 -8.88 5.51
C GLU A 35 22.37 -8.08 5.05
N PRO A 36 21.48 -7.64 5.96
CA PRO A 36 20.32 -6.83 5.61
C PRO A 36 20.71 -5.38 5.29
N ASN A 37 20.23 -4.85 4.17
CA ASN A 37 20.35 -3.43 3.86
C ASN A 37 19.17 -2.64 4.44
N LEU A 38 19.35 -2.10 5.65
CA LEU A 38 18.31 -1.30 6.31
C LEU A 38 18.18 0.14 5.76
N LYS A 39 19.02 0.55 4.80
CA LYS A 39 18.86 1.84 4.09
C LYS A 39 17.73 1.80 3.07
N THR A 40 17.32 0.60 2.65
CA THR A 40 16.30 0.38 1.61
C THR A 40 15.17 -0.48 2.16
N VAL A 41 14.41 0.07 3.12
CA VAL A 41 13.24 -0.60 3.71
C VAL A 41 11.96 0.01 3.16
N VAL A 42 11.02 -0.85 2.76
CA VAL A 42 9.72 -0.44 2.21
C VAL A 42 8.62 -1.12 3.01
N LEU A 43 7.61 -0.33 3.39
CA LEU A 43 6.38 -0.82 3.98
C LEU A 43 5.22 -0.59 3.01
N SER A 44 4.51 -1.65 2.66
CA SER A 44 3.37 -1.59 1.75
C SER A 44 2.21 -2.41 2.28
N GLY A 45 0.98 -2.03 1.93
CA GLY A 45 -0.19 -2.83 2.27
C GLY A 45 -1.39 -2.50 1.40
N HIS A 46 -2.31 -3.46 1.29
CA HIS A 46 -3.58 -3.31 0.60
C HIS A 46 -4.71 -3.07 1.60
N SER A 47 -5.73 -2.28 1.22
CA SER A 47 -6.93 -2.08 2.03
C SER A 47 -6.59 -1.57 3.44
N ARG A 48 -7.05 -2.28 4.48
CA ARG A 48 -6.70 -2.02 5.88
C ARG A 48 -5.19 -2.01 6.12
N GLY A 49 -4.43 -2.90 5.46
CA GLY A 49 -2.97 -2.93 5.56
C GLY A 49 -2.31 -1.68 4.97
N GLY A 50 -2.88 -1.08 3.94
CA GLY A 50 -2.39 0.20 3.39
C GLY A 50 -2.59 1.34 4.38
N LYS A 51 -3.75 1.39 5.06
CA LYS A 51 -4.00 2.35 6.15
C LYS A 51 -3.01 2.18 7.30
N THR A 52 -2.70 0.94 7.68
CA THR A 52 -1.69 0.64 8.70
C THR A 52 -0.30 1.13 8.28
N ALA A 53 0.08 0.93 7.01
CA ALA A 53 1.36 1.39 6.49
C ALA A 53 1.51 2.91 6.57
N PHE A 54 0.50 3.67 6.10
CA PHE A 54 0.50 5.12 6.20
C PHE A 54 0.47 5.62 7.65
N ALA A 55 -0.37 5.03 8.50
CA ALA A 55 -0.44 5.41 9.91
C ALA A 55 0.90 5.23 10.63
N LEU A 56 1.63 4.14 10.33
CA LEU A 56 2.98 3.95 10.86
C LEU A 56 3.97 4.96 10.29
N ALA A 57 3.98 5.17 8.98
CA ALA A 57 4.89 6.09 8.31
C ALA A 57 4.71 7.56 8.75
N LEU A 58 3.48 7.98 9.02
CA LEU A 58 3.13 9.32 9.50
C LEU A 58 3.25 9.47 11.02
N GLY A 59 3.57 8.39 11.75
CA GLY A 59 3.78 8.44 13.19
C GLY A 59 2.50 8.49 14.04
N TYR A 60 1.36 8.05 13.52
CA TYR A 60 0.06 8.05 14.23
C TYR A 60 -0.08 6.96 15.32
N GLY A 61 0.99 6.21 15.59
CA GLY A 61 1.01 5.02 16.43
C GLY A 61 0.95 5.21 17.95
N SER A 62 0.84 6.43 18.49
CA SER A 62 0.81 6.66 19.94
C SER A 62 -0.43 7.40 20.48
N GLU A 63 -1.24 8.06 19.65
CA GLU A 63 -2.31 8.94 20.16
C GLU A 63 -3.74 8.62 19.67
N SER A 64 -3.93 7.69 18.73
CA SER A 64 -5.28 7.43 18.22
C SER A 64 -6.07 6.46 19.11
N LYS A 65 -6.71 6.94 20.19
CA LYS A 65 -7.77 6.19 20.92
C LYS A 65 -9.07 6.02 20.11
N GLY A 66 -9.06 6.32 18.81
CA GLY A 66 -10.21 6.26 17.92
C GLY A 66 -10.41 4.87 17.32
N LEU A 67 -11.64 4.35 17.36
CA LEU A 67 -12.04 3.18 16.60
C LEU A 67 -11.83 3.46 15.10
N ILE A 68 -10.84 2.82 14.47
CA ILE A 68 -10.82 2.65 13.01
C ILE A 68 -11.81 1.54 12.65
N SER A 69 -13.10 1.79 12.87
CA SER A 69 -14.16 1.06 12.16
C SER A 69 -14.57 1.93 10.98
N CYS A 70 -14.17 1.58 9.76
CA CYS A 70 -14.70 2.30 8.60
C CYS A 70 -14.58 1.53 7.28
N PRO A 71 -15.49 1.82 6.32
CA PRO A 71 -15.48 1.36 4.93
C PRO A 71 -14.10 1.48 4.24
N CYS A 72 -13.97 0.83 3.07
CA CYS A 72 -12.73 0.75 2.28
C CYS A 72 -12.00 2.13 2.19
N ALA A 73 -12.69 3.29 2.22
CA ALA A 73 -12.13 4.60 2.63
C ALA A 73 -13.18 5.58 3.23
N PRO A 74 -13.08 6.04 4.49
CA PRO A 74 -13.88 7.17 5.00
C PRO A 74 -13.31 8.54 4.55
N LYS A 75 -14.15 9.59 4.52
CA LYS A 75 -13.82 10.93 3.97
C LYS A 75 -12.56 11.62 4.55
N LYS A 76 -12.14 11.28 5.78
CA LYS A 76 -10.93 11.84 6.43
C LYS A 76 -9.71 10.89 6.36
N TYR A 77 -9.88 9.68 5.84
CA TYR A 77 -8.79 8.68 5.72
C TYR A 77 -8.90 7.99 4.35
N ASN A 78 -8.82 8.80 3.29
CA ASN A 78 -8.83 8.36 1.90
C ASN A 78 -7.43 8.46 1.28
N HIS A 79 -7.31 8.04 0.01
CA HIS A 79 -6.04 8.02 -0.70
C HIS A 79 -5.49 9.43 -0.98
N GLU A 80 -6.34 10.45 -1.16
CA GLU A 80 -5.93 11.84 -1.36
C GLU A 80 -5.28 12.44 -0.10
N GLU A 81 -5.86 12.19 1.08
CA GLU A 81 -5.30 12.68 2.35
C GLU A 81 -3.93 12.04 2.61
N PHE A 82 -3.80 10.73 2.38
CA PHE A 82 -2.51 10.04 2.52
C PHE A 82 -1.44 10.62 1.60
N PHE A 83 -1.81 10.97 0.37
CA PHE A 83 -0.90 11.68 -0.54
C PHE A 83 -0.52 13.06 0.03
N ASN A 84 -1.50 13.87 0.42
CA ASN A 84 -1.29 15.23 0.92
C ASN A 84 -0.46 15.31 2.21
N GLU A 85 -0.57 14.32 3.09
CA GLU A 85 0.21 14.23 4.34
C GLU A 85 1.61 13.63 4.14
N SER A 86 1.84 12.91 3.03
CA SER A 86 3.15 12.32 2.73
C SER A 86 4.16 13.40 2.38
N LYS A 87 5.43 13.21 2.77
CA LYS A 87 6.53 14.06 2.32
C LYS A 87 6.95 13.67 0.90
N PRO A 88 7.39 14.63 0.07
CA PRO A 88 8.03 14.32 -1.21
C PRO A 88 9.33 13.49 -1.04
N PRO A 89 9.71 12.68 -2.05
CA PRO A 89 8.93 12.42 -3.26
C PRO A 89 7.70 11.55 -2.99
N ARG A 90 6.55 11.93 -3.56
CA ARG A 90 5.26 11.25 -3.36
C ARG A 90 4.47 11.18 -4.66
N ALA A 91 3.73 10.09 -4.86
CA ALA A 91 2.94 9.89 -6.06
C ALA A 91 1.56 9.30 -5.76
N HIS A 92 0.57 9.68 -6.56
CA HIS A 92 -0.81 9.19 -6.45
C HIS A 92 -1.36 8.84 -7.83
N PHE A 93 -1.82 7.60 -7.95
CA PHE A 93 -2.37 7.02 -9.17
C PHE A 93 -3.75 6.44 -8.90
N THR A 94 -4.72 6.72 -9.76
CA THR A 94 -6.03 6.05 -9.76
C THR A 94 -6.26 5.33 -11.07
N ALA A 95 -6.84 4.13 -11.03
CA ALA A 95 -7.15 3.35 -12.23
C ALA A 95 -8.65 3.27 -12.45
N LYS A 96 -9.10 3.46 -13.70
CA LYS A 96 -10.51 3.29 -14.07
C LYS A 96 -10.86 1.82 -14.23
N ASN A 97 -12.13 1.50 -13.98
CA ASN A 97 -12.73 0.18 -14.24
C ASN A 97 -12.19 -0.97 -13.38
N TYR A 98 -11.35 -0.68 -12.39
CA TYR A 98 -10.83 -1.63 -11.42
C TYR A 98 -11.43 -1.38 -10.04
N GLY A 99 -11.83 -2.47 -9.41
CA GLY A 99 -12.33 -2.52 -8.05
C GLY A 99 -11.22 -2.73 -7.03
N HIS A 100 -11.54 -2.44 -5.77
CA HIS A 100 -10.64 -2.57 -4.63
C HIS A 100 -9.96 -3.95 -4.55
N MET A 101 -10.67 -5.01 -4.91
CA MET A 101 -10.20 -6.39 -4.78
C MET A 101 -9.37 -6.88 -5.97
N ASP A 102 -9.30 -6.12 -7.06
CA ASP A 102 -8.64 -6.57 -8.29
C ASP A 102 -7.11 -6.66 -8.19
N MET A 103 -6.53 -6.07 -7.14
CA MET A 103 -5.11 -6.22 -6.83
C MET A 103 -4.76 -7.60 -6.21
N LEU A 104 -5.72 -8.28 -5.58
CA LEU A 104 -5.45 -9.55 -4.89
C LEU A 104 -5.37 -10.71 -5.86
N ASN A 105 -4.59 -11.75 -5.52
CA ASN A 105 -4.47 -13.01 -6.29
C ASN A 105 -5.81 -13.67 -6.60
N ASP A 106 -5.85 -14.49 -7.66
CA ASP A 106 -7.09 -15.10 -8.15
C ASP A 106 -7.66 -16.19 -7.23
N ASP A 107 -6.81 -16.89 -6.47
CA ASP A 107 -7.24 -17.89 -5.50
C ASP A 107 -7.42 -17.29 -4.10
N LEU A 108 -8.66 -16.95 -3.77
CA LEU A 108 -9.10 -16.63 -2.41
C LEU A 108 -9.71 -17.87 -1.77
N SER A 109 -8.92 -18.91 -1.56
CA SER A 109 -9.37 -20.25 -1.16
C SER A 109 -10.41 -20.23 -0.02
N GLY A 110 -11.64 -20.68 -0.35
CA GLY A 110 -12.50 -21.50 0.52
C GLY A 110 -13.63 -20.80 1.27
N VAL A 111 -13.34 -19.82 2.15
CA VAL A 111 -14.36 -19.29 3.10
C VAL A 111 -14.32 -17.77 3.22
N ILE A 112 -13.17 -17.14 3.01
CA ILE A 112 -13.01 -15.68 3.06
C ILE A 112 -13.41 -15.02 1.72
N GLY A 113 -13.18 -15.70 0.59
CA GLY A 113 -13.58 -15.21 -0.74
C GLY A 113 -15.09 -14.98 -0.87
N LYS A 114 -15.93 -15.86 -0.32
CA LYS A 114 -17.40 -15.73 -0.38
C LYS A 114 -17.98 -14.66 0.55
N LEU A 115 -17.27 -14.28 1.62
CA LEU A 115 -17.71 -13.22 2.54
C LEU A 115 -17.13 -11.85 2.15
N ALA A 116 -16.01 -11.82 1.42
CA ALA A 116 -15.34 -10.59 0.96
C ALA A 116 -15.95 -10.00 -0.32
N ASP A 117 -16.53 -10.83 -1.20
CA ASP A 117 -17.23 -10.39 -2.43
C ASP A 117 -18.46 -9.49 -2.17
N SER A 118 -18.95 -9.47 -0.93
CA SER A 118 -20.14 -8.71 -0.54
C SER A 118 -19.84 -7.26 -0.12
N MET A 119 -18.58 -6.91 0.21
CA MET A 119 -18.28 -5.63 0.88
C MET A 119 -17.38 -4.65 0.13
N CYS A 120 -16.58 -5.05 -0.85
CA CYS A 120 -15.80 -4.12 -1.66
C CYS A 120 -15.85 -4.48 -3.16
N VAL A 121 -15.76 -3.45 -4.01
CA VAL A 121 -16.03 -3.54 -5.45
C VAL A 121 -15.01 -4.44 -6.14
N ASN A 122 -15.48 -5.36 -6.98
CA ASN A 122 -14.69 -6.03 -8.02
C ASN A 122 -14.92 -5.28 -9.34
N GLY A 123 -13.86 -5.08 -10.12
CA GLY A 123 -13.99 -4.65 -11.51
C GLY A 123 -14.60 -5.77 -12.36
N LYS A 124 -15.09 -5.42 -13.54
CA LYS A 124 -15.66 -6.40 -14.50
C LYS A 124 -14.61 -6.98 -15.44
N GLY A 125 -13.39 -6.44 -15.44
CA GLY A 125 -12.31 -6.80 -16.34
C GLY A 125 -11.31 -7.79 -15.75
N PRO A 126 -10.33 -8.27 -16.54
CA PRO A 126 -9.27 -9.13 -16.04
C PRO A 126 -8.39 -8.40 -15.03
N ARG A 127 -7.99 -9.09 -13.95
CA ARG A 127 -7.14 -8.53 -12.87
C ARG A 127 -5.67 -8.37 -13.28
N ASP A 128 -5.19 -9.21 -14.19
CA ASP A 128 -3.77 -9.25 -14.60
C ASP A 128 -3.21 -7.89 -15.07
N PRO A 129 -3.85 -7.16 -16.00
CA PRO A 129 -3.35 -5.84 -16.42
C PRO A 129 -3.20 -4.85 -15.26
N PHE A 130 -4.13 -4.86 -14.30
CA PHE A 130 -4.07 -3.98 -13.13
C PHE A 130 -2.95 -4.36 -12.17
N ARG A 131 -2.75 -5.65 -11.90
CA ARG A 131 -1.61 -6.13 -11.10
C ARG A 131 -0.28 -5.77 -11.76
N ARG A 132 -0.16 -5.94 -13.08
CA ARG A 132 1.03 -5.52 -13.84
C ARG A 132 1.24 -4.01 -13.78
N CYS A 133 0.18 -3.22 -13.89
CA CYS A 133 0.25 -1.76 -13.73
C CYS A 133 0.79 -1.37 -12.35
N ILE A 134 0.20 -1.91 -11.27
CA ILE A 134 0.62 -1.58 -9.90
C ILE A 134 2.06 -2.02 -9.66
N GLY A 135 2.42 -3.24 -10.08
CA GLY A 135 3.80 -3.73 -9.99
C GLY A 135 4.79 -2.83 -10.72
N GLY A 136 4.46 -2.42 -11.96
CA GLY A 136 5.28 -1.51 -12.75
C GLY A 136 5.48 -0.15 -12.07
N ILE A 137 4.39 0.47 -11.59
CA ILE A 137 4.45 1.76 -10.86
C ILE A 137 5.32 1.64 -9.60
N VAL A 138 5.11 0.60 -8.79
CA VAL A 138 5.87 0.40 -7.54
C VAL A 138 7.36 0.22 -7.84
N ILE A 139 7.72 -0.63 -8.79
CA ILE A 139 9.14 -0.86 -9.13
C ILE A 139 9.77 0.42 -9.71
N ALA A 140 9.09 1.11 -10.62
CA ALA A 140 9.58 2.37 -11.18
C ALA A 140 9.80 3.42 -10.09
N PHE A 141 8.87 3.56 -9.13
CA PHE A 141 9.01 4.49 -8.02
C PHE A 141 10.15 4.10 -7.06
N LEU A 142 10.34 2.81 -6.78
CA LEU A 142 11.46 2.35 -5.96
C LEU A 142 12.82 2.60 -6.62
N ASN A 143 12.91 2.43 -7.95
CA ASN A 143 14.09 2.77 -8.72
C ASN A 143 14.36 4.28 -8.72
N TYR A 144 13.32 5.10 -8.86
CA TYR A 144 13.41 6.55 -8.71
C TYR A 144 13.95 6.91 -7.31
N TYR A 145 13.35 6.35 -6.26
CA TYR A 145 13.63 6.75 -4.88
C TYR A 145 15.01 6.29 -4.37
N PHE A 146 15.40 5.05 -4.67
CA PHE A 146 16.58 4.41 -4.07
C PHE A 146 17.78 4.26 -5.01
N GLN A 147 17.57 4.37 -6.32
CA GLN A 147 18.61 4.09 -7.32
C GLN A 147 18.91 5.28 -8.23
N ASP A 148 18.30 6.45 -7.99
CA ASP A 148 18.38 7.64 -8.84
C ASP A 148 18.05 7.33 -10.32
N ASN A 149 17.25 6.29 -10.58
CA ASN A 149 16.81 5.90 -11.92
C ASN A 149 15.38 6.36 -12.14
N GLU A 150 15.24 7.53 -12.76
CA GLU A 150 13.97 8.22 -12.89
C GLU A 150 13.23 7.95 -14.20
N VAL A 151 13.88 7.31 -15.18
CA VAL A 151 13.40 7.25 -16.58
C VAL A 151 12.01 6.60 -16.67
N ASP A 152 11.87 5.40 -16.11
CA ASP A 152 10.61 4.66 -16.18
C ASP A 152 9.49 5.37 -15.40
N PHE A 153 9.82 5.91 -14.23
CA PHE A 153 8.84 6.55 -13.37
C PHE A 153 8.33 7.86 -13.98
N ASN A 154 9.23 8.71 -14.47
CA ASN A 154 8.88 9.94 -15.17
C ASN A 154 8.11 9.64 -16.47
N THR A 155 8.39 8.54 -17.17
CA THR A 155 7.60 8.10 -18.33
C THR A 155 6.16 7.78 -17.92
N ILE A 156 5.96 6.99 -16.87
CA ILE A 156 4.61 6.66 -16.39
C ILE A 156 3.85 7.91 -15.92
N VAL A 157 4.52 8.87 -15.30
CA VAL A 157 3.89 10.11 -14.82
C VAL A 157 3.49 11.03 -15.97
N ASN A 158 4.38 11.22 -16.95
CA ASN A 158 4.16 12.16 -18.06
C ASN A 158 3.32 11.57 -19.20
N GLU A 159 3.37 10.25 -19.37
CA GLU A 159 2.70 9.50 -20.44
C GLU A 159 1.90 8.32 -19.86
N PRO A 160 0.86 8.57 -19.03
CA PRO A 160 0.15 7.52 -18.30
C PRO A 160 -0.50 6.44 -19.18
N ASP A 161 -0.70 6.73 -20.48
CA ASP A 161 -1.20 5.80 -21.48
C ASP A 161 -0.22 4.65 -21.78
N VAL A 162 1.04 4.72 -21.33
CA VAL A 162 1.98 3.58 -21.39
C VAL A 162 1.57 2.44 -20.43
N ALA A 163 0.73 2.73 -19.44
CA ALA A 163 0.25 1.73 -18.50
C ALA A 163 -0.71 0.73 -19.17
N PRO A 164 -0.73 -0.55 -18.74
CA PRO A 164 -1.63 -1.55 -19.29
C PRO A 164 -3.11 -1.35 -18.86
N VAL A 165 -3.40 -0.26 -18.14
CA VAL A 165 -4.73 0.15 -17.68
C VAL A 165 -4.88 1.66 -17.82
N VAL A 166 -6.12 2.14 -17.92
CA VAL A 166 -6.39 3.57 -17.97
C VAL A 166 -6.21 4.18 -16.58
N LEU A 167 -5.14 4.97 -16.42
CA LEU A 167 -4.91 5.82 -15.25
C LEU A 167 -5.70 7.13 -15.41
N ASP A 168 -6.43 7.55 -14.37
CA ASP A 168 -7.26 8.77 -14.41
C ASP A 168 -6.56 9.96 -13.77
N GLN A 169 -6.27 9.85 -12.48
CA GLN A 169 -5.52 10.84 -11.73
C GLN A 169 -4.10 10.34 -11.58
N VAL A 170 -3.16 11.15 -12.05
CA VAL A 170 -1.73 10.98 -11.85
C VAL A 170 -1.20 12.26 -11.26
N GLN A 171 -0.67 12.17 -10.04
CA GLN A 171 -0.05 13.28 -9.33
C GLN A 171 1.31 12.84 -8.83
N PHE A 172 2.30 13.71 -8.98
CA PHE A 172 3.66 13.46 -8.53
C PHE A 172 4.29 14.76 -8.04
N ASP A 173 4.75 14.74 -6.79
CA ASP A 173 5.53 15.82 -6.21
C ASP A 173 6.93 15.27 -5.91
N ALA A 174 7.94 15.77 -6.62
CA ALA A 174 9.32 15.30 -6.50
C ALA A 174 10.05 15.86 -5.27
N SER A 175 9.69 17.07 -4.83
CA SER A 175 10.34 17.82 -3.75
C SER A 175 9.39 18.77 -3.03
#